data_AF-A0A915Z9E4-F1
#
_entry.id   AF-A0A915Z9E4-F1
#
_cell.length_a   1.000
_cell.length_b   1.000
_cell.length_c   1.000
_cell.angle_alpha   90.00
_cell.angle_beta   90.00
_cell.angle_gamma   90.00
#
_symmetry.space_group_name_H-M   'P 1'
#
loop_
_entity.id
_entity.type
_entity.pdbx_description
1 polymer ?
#
loop_
_entity_poly.entity_id
_entity_poly.type
_entity_poly.pdbx_seq_one_letter_code
_entity_poly.pdbx_strand_id
1 'polypeptide(L)'
;MSSSKIFDCLKAADELCLDEFLDYAQTCLLGRKDWLKENLFLLYRDTFPPSSLTKLQEYCINQIRKYPLKLFISPEFITLPKVCLEELVQDDLLEISELQLFEKLIEWGIANTEDLTQTNINKFSEKDCASLSLTLDKLLKHIRFYHMESNDFYLRVTPLKAVLGTNFYDEMEVYHNKSTTTSTNGTSIPKPKKFINLLPNRGAIISKIMNLQQGAIISSWIDRKDIGQTDN
;
A
#
# COMPACT_ATOMS: atom_id res chain seq x y z
N MET A 1 10.42 22.58 -24.36
CA MET A 1 10.08 22.67 -22.92
C MET A 1 10.67 21.46 -22.21
N SER A 2 11.32 21.63 -21.05
CA SER A 2 11.85 20.51 -20.25
C SER A 2 10.71 19.75 -19.58
N SER A 3 10.91 18.46 -19.27
CA SER A 3 9.88 17.61 -18.66
C SER A 3 9.40 18.15 -17.30
N SER A 4 10.31 18.68 -16.47
CA SER A 4 9.93 19.31 -15.20
C SER A 4 9.05 20.54 -15.41
N LYS A 5 9.33 21.40 -16.40
CA LYS A 5 8.47 22.55 -16.72
C LYS A 5 7.09 22.10 -17.17
N ILE A 6 6.99 21.02 -17.95
CA ILE A 6 5.70 20.45 -18.38
C ILE A 6 4.92 19.98 -17.15
N PHE A 7 5.59 19.33 -16.20
CA PHE A 7 4.96 18.89 -14.97
C PHE A 7 4.51 20.06 -14.07
N ASP A 8 5.30 21.12 -13.95
CA ASP A 8 4.90 22.32 -13.20
C ASP A 8 3.70 23.02 -13.87
N CYS A 9 3.65 23.07 -15.20
CA CYS A 9 2.48 23.57 -15.93
C CYS A 9 1.25 22.68 -15.77
N LEU A 10 1.42 21.35 -15.67
CA LEU A 10 0.32 20.43 -15.40
C LEU A 10 -0.30 20.69 -14.03
N LYS A 11 0.52 20.87 -12.98
CA LYS A 11 0.01 21.23 -11.64
C LYS A 11 -0.76 22.54 -11.65
N ALA A 12 -0.21 23.58 -12.29
CA ALA A 12 -0.89 24.87 -12.39
C ALA A 12 -2.20 24.78 -13.21
N ALA A 13 -2.20 23.99 -14.29
CA ALA A 13 -3.40 23.77 -15.10
C ALA A 13 -4.48 22.96 -14.37
N ASP A 14 -4.07 22.03 -13.50
CA ASP A 14 -4.97 21.25 -12.64
C ASP A 14 -5.66 22.15 -11.62
N GLU A 15 -4.90 23.03 -10.95
CA GLU A 15 -5.44 24.05 -10.04
C GLU A 15 -6.39 25.04 -10.73
N LEU A 16 -6.17 25.31 -12.02
CA LEU A 16 -7.00 26.19 -12.85
C LEU A 16 -8.14 25.47 -13.58
N CYS A 17 -8.31 24.15 -13.36
CA CYS A 17 -9.32 23.31 -14.01
C CYS A 17 -9.31 23.39 -15.55
N LEU A 18 -8.12 23.40 -16.16
CA LEU A 18 -7.95 23.49 -17.62
C LEU A 18 -7.95 22.10 -18.27
N ASP A 19 -9.06 21.38 -18.17
CA ASP A 19 -9.15 19.94 -18.51
C ASP A 19 -8.67 19.59 -19.92
N GLU A 20 -9.01 20.39 -20.94
CA GLU A 20 -8.56 20.17 -22.32
C GLU A 20 -7.03 20.24 -22.46
N PHE A 21 -6.40 21.17 -21.73
CA PHE A 21 -4.95 21.29 -21.72
C PHE A 21 -4.30 20.14 -20.95
N LEU A 22 -4.91 19.72 -19.84
CA LEU A 22 -4.41 18.60 -19.03
C LEU A 22 -4.33 17.32 -19.85
N ASP A 23 -5.34 17.03 -20.66
CA ASP A 23 -5.37 15.81 -21.47
C ASP A 23 -4.16 15.74 -22.42
N TYR A 24 -3.92 16.83 -23.16
CA TYR A 24 -2.81 16.96 -24.10
C TYR A 24 -1.44 16.95 -23.41
N ALA A 25 -1.29 17.73 -22.34
CA ALA A 25 -0.03 17.88 -21.62
C ALA A 25 0.38 16.59 -20.89
N GLN A 26 -0.58 15.82 -20.35
CA GLN A 26 -0.31 14.51 -19.77
C GLN A 26 0.21 13.54 -20.83
N THR A 27 -0.45 13.45 -21.99
CA THR A 27 0.01 12.61 -23.10
C THR A 27 1.41 13.01 -23.57
N CYS A 28 1.71 14.32 -23.66
CA CYS A 28 3.05 14.80 -23.99
C CYS A 28 4.11 14.35 -22.97
N LEU A 29 3.79 14.37 -21.67
CA LEU A 29 4.72 13.96 -20.63
C LEU A 29 4.91 12.44 -20.60
N LEU A 30 3.84 11.67 -20.84
CA LEU A 30 3.87 10.20 -20.93
C LEU A 30 4.80 9.68 -22.05
N GLY A 31 5.02 10.47 -23.10
CA GLY A 31 6.02 10.19 -24.12
C GLY A 31 7.49 10.21 -23.62
N ARG A 32 7.75 10.74 -22.42
CA ARG A 32 9.12 10.97 -21.89
C ARG A 32 9.51 9.93 -20.83
N LYS A 33 9.61 8.67 -21.27
CA LYS A 33 9.77 7.48 -20.41
C LYS A 33 10.92 7.57 -19.40
N ASP A 34 12.09 8.08 -19.79
CA ASP A 34 13.25 8.11 -18.88
C ASP A 34 13.04 9.08 -17.72
N TRP A 35 12.55 10.28 -18.02
CA TRP A 35 12.24 11.26 -16.99
C TRP A 35 11.15 10.75 -16.04
N LEU A 36 10.10 10.10 -16.56
CA LEU A 36 9.04 9.53 -15.72
C LEU A 36 9.56 8.45 -14.75
N LYS A 37 10.49 7.61 -15.20
CA LYS A 37 11.09 6.56 -14.35
C LYS A 37 11.92 7.15 -13.22
N GLU A 38 12.69 8.19 -13.51
CA GLU A 38 13.54 8.88 -12.52
C GLU A 38 12.70 9.69 -11.52
N ASN A 39 11.52 10.17 -11.93
CA ASN A 39 10.67 11.05 -11.14
C ASN A 39 9.39 10.35 -10.63
N LEU A 40 9.36 9.01 -10.61
CA LEU A 40 8.17 8.26 -10.21
C LEU A 40 7.66 8.65 -8.82
N PHE A 41 8.56 8.80 -7.85
CA PHE A 41 8.20 9.21 -6.50
C PHE A 41 7.51 10.58 -6.48
N LEU A 42 8.13 11.57 -7.13
CA LEU A 42 7.62 12.93 -7.25
C LEU A 42 6.23 12.94 -7.92
N LEU A 43 6.11 12.21 -9.04
CA LEU A 43 4.86 12.08 -9.78
C LEU A 43 3.77 11.48 -8.90
N TYR A 44 4.05 10.37 -8.22
CA TYR A 44 3.06 9.72 -7.37
C TYR A 44 2.61 10.65 -6.25
N ARG A 45 3.55 11.27 -5.52
CA ARG A 45 3.27 12.18 -4.41
C ARG A 45 2.42 13.39 -4.82
N ASP A 46 2.75 14.00 -5.97
CA ASP A 46 2.19 15.30 -6.37
C ASP A 46 0.92 15.13 -7.24
N THR A 47 0.66 13.94 -7.81
CA THR A 47 -0.54 13.70 -8.64
C THR A 47 -1.67 13.01 -7.89
N PHE A 48 -1.41 12.27 -6.81
CA PHE A 48 -2.46 11.55 -6.07
C PHE A 48 -3.35 12.36 -5.11
N PRO A 49 -3.04 13.60 -4.69
CA PRO A 49 -4.07 14.49 -4.20
C PRO A 49 -5.22 14.59 -5.22
N PRO A 50 -6.46 14.91 -4.82
CA PRO A 50 -7.59 15.00 -5.77
C PRO A 50 -7.22 15.90 -6.94
N SER A 51 -6.99 15.30 -8.11
CA SER A 51 -6.50 15.97 -9.32
C SER A 51 -7.12 15.35 -10.56
N SER A 52 -7.19 16.12 -11.64
CA SER A 52 -7.59 15.69 -12.98
C SER A 52 -6.43 15.00 -13.73
N LEU A 53 -5.32 14.70 -13.07
CA LEU A 53 -4.10 14.09 -13.65
C LEU A 53 -4.19 12.54 -13.76
N THR A 54 -5.35 12.03 -14.18
CA THR A 54 -5.69 10.61 -14.16
C THR A 54 -4.75 9.71 -14.98
N LYS A 55 -4.29 10.16 -16.16
CA LYS A 55 -3.37 9.37 -16.99
C LYS A 55 -2.00 9.20 -16.32
N LEU A 56 -1.54 10.23 -15.60
CA LEU A 56 -0.28 10.16 -14.84
C LEU A 56 -0.44 9.32 -13.57
N GLN A 57 -1.57 9.42 -12.88
CA GLN A 57 -1.89 8.56 -11.74
C GLN A 57 -1.88 7.08 -12.16
N GLU A 58 -2.55 6.73 -13.26
CA GLU A 58 -2.59 5.37 -13.80
C GLU A 58 -1.18 4.86 -14.15
N TYR A 59 -0.37 5.70 -14.82
CA TYR A 59 1.03 5.37 -15.06
C TYR A 59 1.79 5.08 -13.77
N CYS A 60 1.63 5.92 -12.74
CA CYS A 60 2.32 5.74 -11.45
C CYS A 60 1.90 4.43 -10.77
N ILE A 61 0.60 4.15 -10.67
CA ILE A 61 0.06 2.90 -10.09
C ILE A 61 0.65 1.70 -10.83
N ASN A 62 0.63 1.70 -12.16
CA ASN A 62 1.16 0.60 -12.95
C ASN A 62 2.68 0.40 -12.75
N GLN A 63 3.46 1.48 -12.62
CA GLN A 63 4.89 1.36 -12.30
C GLN A 63 5.14 0.86 -10.89
N ILE A 64 4.35 1.30 -9.90
CA ILE A 64 4.48 0.90 -8.50
C ILE A 64 4.10 -0.58 -8.35
N ARG A 65 3.01 -1.05 -8.96
CA ARG A 65 2.65 -2.47 -9.01
C ARG A 65 3.77 -3.34 -9.57
N LYS A 66 4.43 -2.87 -10.63
CA LYS A 66 5.50 -3.62 -11.30
C LYS A 66 6.83 -3.59 -10.53
N TYR A 67 7.11 -2.50 -9.81
CA TYR A 67 8.38 -2.29 -9.09
C TYR A 67 8.15 -1.68 -7.70
N PRO A 68 7.41 -2.34 -6.80
CA PRO A 68 6.95 -1.74 -5.55
C PRO A 68 8.13 -1.33 -4.66
N LEU A 69 9.19 -2.14 -4.65
CA LEU A 69 10.41 -1.88 -3.88
C LEU A 69 11.05 -0.52 -4.17
N LYS A 70 10.90 0.04 -5.37
CA LYS A 70 11.43 1.39 -5.68
C LYS A 70 10.78 2.47 -4.83
N LEU A 71 9.50 2.32 -4.50
CA LEU A 71 8.77 3.25 -3.66
C LEU A 71 9.08 3.00 -2.18
N PHE A 72 9.04 1.74 -1.74
CA PHE A 72 9.18 1.41 -0.32
C PHE A 72 10.61 1.53 0.24
N ILE A 73 11.64 1.41 -0.58
CA ILE A 73 13.04 1.57 -0.15
C ILE A 73 13.45 3.06 -0.09
N SER A 74 12.72 3.93 -0.78
CA SER A 74 13.03 5.36 -0.83
C SER A 74 12.93 5.99 0.56
N PRO A 75 13.93 6.77 1.01
CA PRO A 75 13.86 7.52 2.26
C PRO A 75 12.80 8.62 2.20
N GLU A 76 12.43 9.07 0.99
CA GLU A 76 11.34 10.03 0.80
C GLU A 76 9.96 9.44 1.11
N PHE A 77 9.81 8.12 1.30
CA PHE A 77 8.53 7.47 1.60
C PHE A 77 7.76 8.13 2.75
N ILE A 78 8.46 8.56 3.81
CA ILE A 78 7.84 9.25 4.96
C ILE A 78 7.18 10.59 4.59
N THR A 79 7.49 11.16 3.41
CA THR A 79 6.91 12.42 2.91
C THR A 79 5.66 12.23 2.07
N LEU A 80 5.22 10.99 1.83
CA LEU A 80 4.00 10.73 1.08
C LEU A 80 2.77 11.24 1.83
N PRO A 81 1.85 11.96 1.17
CA PRO A 81 0.55 12.28 1.72
C PRO A 81 -0.20 11.03 2.14
N LYS A 82 -0.98 11.11 3.23
CA LYS A 82 -1.80 10.01 3.74
C LYS A 82 -2.73 9.42 2.66
N VAL A 83 -3.30 10.27 1.80
CA VAL A 83 -4.17 9.85 0.69
C VAL A 83 -3.46 8.91 -0.29
N CYS A 84 -2.18 9.18 -0.59
CA CYS A 84 -1.38 8.27 -1.44
C CYS A 84 -1.26 6.90 -0.76
N LEU A 85 -0.98 6.87 0.54
CA LEU A 85 -0.85 5.61 1.27
C LEU A 85 -2.17 4.84 1.36
N GLU A 86 -3.30 5.52 1.58
CA GLU A 86 -4.64 4.90 1.61
C GLU A 86 -4.93 4.16 0.30
N GLU A 87 -4.59 4.77 -0.83
CA GLU A 87 -4.76 4.18 -2.16
C GLU A 87 -3.78 3.03 -2.42
N LEU A 88 -2.52 3.19 -2.00
CA LEU A 88 -1.49 2.16 -2.12
C LEU A 88 -1.85 0.88 -1.35
N VAL A 89 -2.33 1.01 -0.11
CA VAL A 89 -2.65 -0.16 0.74
C VAL A 89 -3.95 -0.84 0.31
N GLN A 90 -4.83 -0.14 -0.41
CA GLN A 90 -6.05 -0.73 -0.98
C GLN A 90 -5.77 -1.54 -2.25
N ASP A 91 -4.66 -1.29 -2.93
CA ASP A 91 -4.35 -1.91 -4.23
C ASP A 91 -3.95 -3.38 -4.11
N ASP A 92 -4.93 -4.28 -4.21
CA ASP A 92 -4.73 -5.73 -4.08
C ASP A 92 -3.67 -6.32 -5.02
N LEU A 93 -3.32 -5.61 -6.10
CA LEU A 93 -2.29 -6.00 -7.07
C LEU A 93 -0.86 -5.65 -6.65
N LEU A 94 -0.69 -4.95 -5.54
CA LEU A 94 0.62 -4.57 -5.03
C LEU A 94 1.43 -5.79 -4.57
N GLU A 95 2.53 -6.09 -5.24
CA GLU A 95 3.38 -7.26 -4.95
C GLU A 95 4.45 -6.98 -3.87
N ILE A 96 4.04 -6.79 -2.62
CA ILE A 96 4.91 -6.61 -1.45
C ILE A 96 4.45 -7.47 -0.28
N SER A 97 5.38 -8.00 0.55
CA SER A 97 4.96 -8.77 1.73
C SER A 97 4.22 -7.90 2.74
N GLU A 98 3.21 -8.47 3.39
CA GLU A 98 2.41 -7.75 4.40
C GLU A 98 3.28 -7.23 5.55
N LEU A 99 4.37 -7.94 5.90
CA LEU A 99 5.33 -7.49 6.89
C LEU A 99 6.06 -6.22 6.45
N GLN A 100 6.59 -6.19 5.23
CA GLN A 100 7.32 -5.04 4.71
C GLN A 100 6.39 -3.82 4.59
N LEU A 101 5.15 -4.04 4.14
CA LEU A 101 4.15 -3.00 4.08
C LEU A 101 3.86 -2.44 5.48
N PHE A 102 3.63 -3.32 6.45
CA PHE A 102 3.39 -2.94 7.84
C PHE A 102 4.55 -2.13 8.41
N GLU A 103 5.79 -2.61 8.33
CA GLU A 103 6.98 -1.89 8.84
C GLU A 103 7.10 -0.48 8.24
N LYS A 104 6.82 -0.33 6.94
CA LYS A 104 6.86 0.96 6.26
C LYS A 104 5.76 1.91 6.67
N LEU A 105 4.54 1.41 6.91
CA LEU A 105 3.45 2.23 7.44
C LEU A 105 3.75 2.69 8.88
N ILE A 106 4.37 1.83 9.70
CA ILE A 106 4.80 2.21 11.05
C ILE A 106 5.87 3.31 10.98
N GLU A 107 6.87 3.15 10.12
CA GLU A 107 7.92 4.16 9.88
C GLU A 107 7.30 5.52 9.48
N TRP A 108 6.37 5.51 8.51
CA TRP A 108 5.64 6.70 8.10
C TRP A 108 4.78 7.30 9.23
N GLY A 109 4.07 6.47 10.00
CA GLY A 109 3.22 6.91 11.10
C GLY A 109 4.00 7.57 12.22
N ILE A 110 5.18 7.03 12.56
CA ILE A 110 6.09 7.63 13.55
C ILE A 110 6.57 9.01 13.08
N ALA A 111 6.92 9.14 11.80
CA ALA A 111 7.40 10.41 11.23
C ALA A 111 6.31 11.48 11.10
N ASN A 112 5.04 11.09 10.93
CA ASN A 112 3.93 12.01 10.62
C ASN A 112 2.93 12.22 11.77
N THR A 113 3.23 11.74 12.98
CA THR A 113 2.39 12.00 14.15
C THR A 113 2.98 13.17 14.95
N GLU A 114 2.31 14.33 14.92
CA GLU A 114 2.80 15.63 15.43
C GLU A 114 3.26 15.63 16.90
N ASP A 115 2.74 14.70 17.71
CA ASP A 115 2.97 14.62 19.16
C ASP A 115 4.00 13.55 19.59
N LEU A 116 4.58 12.79 18.66
CA LEU A 116 5.53 11.73 19.01
C LEU A 116 6.92 12.30 19.32
N THR A 117 7.25 12.35 20.60
CA THR A 117 8.59 12.77 21.06
C THR A 117 9.64 11.65 20.98
N GLN A 118 9.21 10.42 20.72
CA GLN A 118 10.06 9.24 20.71
C GLN A 118 9.87 8.44 19.43
N THR A 119 10.97 7.88 18.93
CA THR A 119 10.97 6.96 17.77
C THR A 119 11.00 5.49 18.19
N ASN A 120 11.35 5.20 19.45
CA ASN A 120 11.42 3.84 19.96
C ASN A 120 10.06 3.42 20.54
N ILE A 121 9.38 2.52 19.81
CA ILE A 121 8.06 1.98 20.14
C ILE A 121 8.01 1.43 21.58
N ASN A 122 9.09 0.80 22.06
CA ASN A 122 9.13 0.20 23.40
C ASN A 122 9.08 1.22 24.55
N LYS A 123 9.19 2.51 24.24
CA LYS A 123 9.17 3.59 25.22
C LYS A 123 7.97 4.52 25.04
N PHE A 124 7.02 4.16 24.18
CA PHE A 124 5.82 4.96 23.96
C PHE A 124 4.94 4.97 25.21
N SER A 125 4.47 6.16 25.55
CA SER A 125 3.41 6.32 26.54
C SER A 125 2.05 5.88 25.96
N GLU A 126 1.02 5.79 26.81
CA GLU A 126 -0.35 5.53 26.35
C GLU A 126 -0.85 6.63 25.40
N LYS A 127 -0.46 7.89 25.65
CA LYS A 127 -0.80 9.03 24.77
C LYS A 127 -0.14 8.85 23.40
N ASP A 128 1.14 8.50 23.37
CA ASP A 128 1.89 8.27 22.11
C ASP A 128 1.24 7.16 21.29
N CYS A 129 0.88 6.05 21.94
CA CYS A 129 0.18 4.94 21.29
C CYS A 129 -1.18 5.37 20.72
N ALA A 130 -1.96 6.15 21.46
CA ALA A 130 -3.26 6.65 21.01
C ALA A 130 -3.13 7.59 19.81
N SER A 131 -2.18 8.53 19.84
CA SER A 131 -1.91 9.44 18.71
C SER A 131 -1.48 8.69 17.46
N LEU A 132 -0.55 7.73 17.59
CA LEU A 132 -0.11 6.91 16.46
C LEU A 132 -1.25 6.04 15.91
N SER A 133 -2.09 5.49 16.79
CA SER A 133 -3.27 4.72 16.41
C SER A 133 -4.21 5.55 15.54
N LEU A 134 -4.51 6.80 15.92
CA LEU A 134 -5.34 7.70 15.12
C LEU A 134 -4.73 8.03 13.76
N THR A 135 -3.41 8.26 13.70
CA THR A 135 -2.69 8.50 12.45
C THR A 135 -2.82 7.31 11.50
N LEU A 136 -2.70 6.09 12.02
CA LEU A 136 -2.60 4.86 11.25
C LEU A 136 -3.91 4.06 11.10
N ASP A 137 -4.98 4.44 11.80
CA ASP A 137 -6.23 3.66 11.91
C ASP A 137 -6.77 3.19 10.55
N LYS A 138 -6.86 4.10 9.57
CA LYS A 138 -7.32 3.75 8.21
C LYS A 138 -6.34 2.86 7.46
N LEU A 139 -5.04 3.08 7.62
CA LEU A 139 -3.99 2.36 6.90
C LEU A 139 -3.85 0.91 7.40
N LEU A 140 -3.86 0.72 8.72
CA LEU A 140 -3.68 -0.60 9.34
C LEU A 140 -4.85 -1.55 9.09
N LYS A 141 -6.07 -1.02 8.85
CA LYS A 141 -7.24 -1.82 8.46
C LYS A 141 -7.05 -2.58 7.14
N HIS A 142 -6.14 -2.12 6.28
CA HIS A 142 -5.85 -2.76 4.99
C HIS A 142 -4.72 -3.80 5.06
N ILE A 143 -4.04 -3.91 6.20
CA ILE A 143 -2.98 -4.90 6.43
C ILE A 143 -3.60 -6.27 6.71
N ARG A 144 -3.10 -7.28 6.00
CA ARG A 144 -3.65 -8.63 6.06
C ARG A 144 -2.82 -9.48 7.01
N PHE A 145 -2.91 -9.18 8.32
CA PHE A 145 -2.12 -9.83 9.39
C PHE A 145 -2.13 -11.36 9.33
N TYR A 146 -3.23 -11.99 8.91
CA TYR A 146 -3.33 -13.44 8.70
C TYR A 146 -2.31 -14.04 7.72
N HIS A 147 -1.76 -13.23 6.80
CA HIS A 147 -0.74 -13.64 5.84
C HIS A 147 0.69 -13.34 6.31
N MET A 148 0.87 -12.76 7.49
CA MET A 148 2.20 -12.65 8.11
C MET A 148 2.64 -14.00 8.67
N GLU A 149 3.95 -14.24 8.65
CA GLU A 149 4.51 -15.38 9.37
C GLU A 149 4.31 -15.17 10.88
N SER A 150 3.97 -16.23 11.62
CA SER A 150 3.73 -16.11 13.07
C SER A 150 4.93 -15.52 13.81
N ASN A 151 6.16 -15.92 13.46
CA ASN A 151 7.36 -15.38 14.09
C ASN A 151 7.50 -13.86 13.87
N ASP A 152 7.27 -13.41 12.64
CA ASP A 152 7.32 -11.99 12.29
C ASP A 152 6.21 -11.20 12.97
N PHE A 153 5.00 -11.76 13.04
CA PHE A 153 3.89 -11.19 13.79
C PHE A 153 4.30 -10.96 15.26
N TYR A 154 4.83 -11.99 15.93
CA TYR A 154 5.22 -11.86 17.34
C TYR A 154 6.34 -10.84 17.55
N LEU A 155 7.34 -10.80 16.67
CA LEU A 155 8.49 -9.90 16.82
C LEU A 155 8.17 -8.44 16.47
N ARG A 156 7.32 -8.21 15.46
CA ARG A 156 7.08 -6.85 14.92
C ARG A 156 5.74 -6.25 15.32
N VAL A 157 4.71 -7.06 15.52
CA VAL A 157 3.34 -6.59 15.78
C VAL A 157 3.05 -6.49 17.28
N THR A 158 3.54 -7.43 18.08
CA THR A 158 3.37 -7.43 19.57
C THR A 158 3.76 -6.12 20.25
N PRO A 159 4.90 -5.48 19.91
CA PRO A 159 5.27 -4.19 20.53
C PRO A 159 4.25 -3.07 20.28
N LEU A 160 3.41 -3.21 19.24
CA LEU A 160 2.38 -2.24 18.83
C LEU A 160 0.97 -2.67 19.26
N LYS A 161 0.83 -3.61 20.20
CA LYS A 161 -0.47 -4.07 20.72
C LYS A 161 -1.39 -2.91 21.12
N ALA A 162 -0.86 -1.90 21.81
CA ALA A 162 -1.63 -0.74 22.25
C ALA A 162 -2.15 0.12 21.07
N VAL A 163 -1.40 0.18 19.97
CA VAL A 163 -1.75 0.95 18.76
C VAL A 163 -2.86 0.25 17.97
N LEU A 164 -2.81 -1.08 17.88
CA LEU A 164 -3.79 -1.91 17.17
C LEU A 164 -5.10 -2.13 17.95
N GLY A 165 -5.05 -1.94 19.27
CA GLY A 165 -6.14 -2.22 20.17
C GLY A 165 -6.14 -3.67 20.65
N THR A 166 -6.34 -3.84 21.96
CA THR A 166 -6.25 -5.13 22.65
C THR A 166 -7.16 -6.20 22.03
N ASN A 167 -8.41 -5.86 21.72
CA ASN A 167 -9.37 -6.83 21.16
C ASN A 167 -8.92 -7.41 19.82
N PHE A 168 -8.42 -6.56 18.92
CA PHE A 168 -7.94 -7.00 17.61
C PHE A 168 -6.66 -7.83 17.74
N TYR A 169 -5.72 -7.36 18.56
CA TYR A 169 -4.47 -8.08 18.79
C TYR A 169 -4.70 -9.48 19.37
N ASP A 170 -5.56 -9.60 20.39
CA ASP A 170 -5.82 -10.89 21.04
C ASP A 170 -6.45 -11.91 20.05
N GLU A 171 -7.28 -11.45 19.12
CA GLU A 171 -7.81 -12.30 18.04
C GLU A 171 -6.69 -12.81 17.10
N MET A 172 -5.78 -11.92 16.69
CA MET A 172 -4.65 -12.29 15.83
C MET A 172 -3.67 -13.22 16.55
N GLU A 173 -3.40 -12.96 17.83
CA GLU A 173 -2.52 -13.80 18.66
C GLU A 173 -3.02 -15.23 18.77
N VAL A 174 -4.33 -15.44 18.94
CA VAL A 174 -4.95 -16.78 18.94
C VAL A 174 -4.76 -17.48 17.59
N TYR A 175 -4.85 -16.75 16.48
CA TYR A 175 -4.63 -17.31 15.14
C TYR A 175 -3.17 -17.76 14.95
N HIS A 176 -2.21 -16.90 15.27
CA HIS A 176 -0.77 -17.18 15.08
C HIS A 176 -0.20 -18.23 16.05
N ASN A 177 -0.82 -18.43 17.22
CA ASN A 177 -0.48 -19.51 18.16
C ASN A 177 -1.01 -20.89 17.72
N LYS A 178 -2.15 -20.91 17.03
CA LYS A 178 -2.73 -22.17 16.52
C LYS A 178 -1.99 -22.67 15.29
N SER A 179 -1.49 -21.76 14.44
CA SER A 179 -0.70 -22.16 13.26
C SER A 179 0.64 -22.81 13.63
N THR A 180 1.28 -22.38 14.73
CA THR A 180 2.56 -22.96 15.21
C THR A 180 2.42 -24.35 15.83
N THR A 181 1.24 -24.72 16.33
CA THR A 181 1.01 -26.02 16.99
C THR A 181 0.60 -27.15 16.03
N THR A 182 0.22 -26.84 14.79
CA THR A 182 -0.29 -27.84 13.82
C THR A 182 0.73 -28.41 12.81
N SER A 183 2.01 -28.03 12.86
CA SER A 183 3.01 -28.44 11.86
C SER A 183 3.64 -29.84 12.08
N THR A 184 2.89 -30.82 12.57
CA THR A 184 3.36 -32.23 12.61
C THR A 184 2.39 -33.27 12.07
N ASN A 185 1.12 -32.98 11.83
CA ASN A 185 0.21 -33.95 11.19
C ASN A 185 -0.81 -33.19 10.34
N GLY A 186 -0.83 -33.49 9.03
CA GLY A 186 -1.48 -32.76 7.94
C GLY A 186 -2.98 -32.45 8.11
N THR A 187 -3.30 -31.59 9.07
CA THR A 187 -4.66 -31.19 9.43
C THR A 187 -4.80 -29.70 9.16
N SER A 188 -5.81 -29.37 8.36
CA SER A 188 -6.08 -28.05 7.78
C SER A 188 -5.97 -26.89 8.78
N ILE A 189 -5.24 -25.84 8.38
CA ILE A 189 -5.19 -24.53 9.04
C ILE A 189 -6.64 -24.07 9.30
N PRO A 190 -7.00 -23.66 10.53
CA PRO A 190 -8.36 -23.24 10.80
C PRO A 190 -8.68 -21.99 9.98
N LYS A 191 -9.59 -22.14 9.01
CA LYS A 191 -10.16 -21.02 8.27
C LYS A 191 -10.77 -20.03 9.27
N PRO A 192 -10.53 -18.73 9.11
CA PRO A 192 -11.10 -17.72 10.00
C PRO A 192 -12.61 -17.93 10.12
N LYS A 193 -13.14 -17.84 11.35
CA LYS A 193 -14.56 -18.04 11.64
C LYS A 193 -15.36 -16.81 11.22
N LYS A 194 -15.48 -16.64 9.92
CA LYS A 194 -16.41 -15.83 9.13
C LYS A 194 -15.81 -15.84 7.72
N PHE A 195 -16.65 -15.81 6.70
CA PHE A 195 -16.23 -15.46 5.35
C PHE A 195 -15.72 -14.00 5.34
N ILE A 196 -14.57 -13.76 5.97
CA ILE A 196 -13.76 -12.60 5.68
C ILE A 196 -13.27 -12.89 4.27
N ASN A 197 -13.60 -12.03 3.32
CA ASN A 197 -13.01 -12.05 1.99
C ASN A 197 -11.50 -12.05 2.18
N LEU A 198 -10.88 -13.23 2.19
CA LEU A 198 -9.46 -13.39 2.46
C LEU A 198 -8.78 -12.95 1.17
N LEU A 199 -8.52 -11.65 1.09
CA LEU A 199 -7.83 -11.04 -0.04
C LEU A 199 -6.52 -11.81 -0.28
N PRO A 200 -6.16 -12.13 -1.52
CA PRO A 200 -5.04 -13.01 -1.83
C PRO A 200 -3.71 -12.36 -1.44
N ASN A 201 -2.85 -13.04 -0.68
CA ASN A 201 -1.57 -12.51 -0.18
C ASN A 201 -0.80 -11.61 -1.19
N ARG A 202 -0.47 -10.38 -0.76
CA ARG A 202 0.34 -9.42 -1.53
C ARG A 202 1.76 -9.99 -1.65
N GLY A 203 2.23 -10.20 -2.88
CA GLY A 203 3.57 -10.75 -3.12
C GLY A 203 3.68 -12.29 -3.04
N ALA A 204 2.57 -13.02 -2.87
CA ALA A 204 2.58 -14.46 -3.11
C ALA A 204 2.42 -14.75 -4.60
N ILE A 205 3.35 -15.52 -5.15
CA ILE A 205 3.12 -16.23 -6.41
C ILE A 205 1.99 -17.24 -6.12
N ILE A 206 0.78 -16.98 -6.63
CA ILE A 206 -0.41 -17.83 -6.42
C ILE A 206 -0.10 -19.28 -6.82
N SER A 207 0.70 -19.47 -7.87
CA SER A 207 1.32 -20.75 -8.23
C SER A 207 2.44 -20.55 -9.26
N LYS A 208 3.24 -21.59 -9.52
CA LYS A 208 4.19 -21.61 -10.64
C LYS A 208 3.51 -21.45 -12.03
N ILE A 209 2.18 -21.53 -12.07
CA ILE A 209 1.34 -21.50 -13.27
C ILE A 209 0.69 -20.13 -13.48
N MET A 210 0.44 -19.35 -12.41
CA MET A 210 -0.33 -18.12 -12.47
C MET A 210 0.19 -17.06 -11.49
N ASN A 211 0.38 -15.84 -11.99
CA ASN A 211 0.75 -14.68 -11.17
C ASN A 211 -0.49 -13.91 -10.68
N LEU A 212 -0.26 -12.94 -9.79
CA LEU A 212 -1.32 -12.18 -9.12
C LEU A 212 -2.14 -11.34 -10.11
N GLN A 213 -1.49 -10.74 -11.11
CA GLN A 213 -2.13 -9.96 -12.17
C GLN A 213 -3.10 -10.81 -13.00
N GLN A 214 -2.69 -12.01 -13.41
CA GLN A 214 -3.55 -12.95 -14.13
C GLN A 214 -4.74 -13.41 -13.28
N GLY A 215 -4.51 -13.68 -11.99
CA GLY A 215 -5.59 -14.02 -11.05
C GLY A 215 -6.62 -12.90 -10.92
N ALA A 216 -6.19 -11.64 -10.85
CA ALA A 216 -7.09 -10.50 -10.77
C ALA A 216 -7.92 -10.30 -12.04
N ILE A 217 -7.32 -10.50 -13.23
CA ILE A 217 -8.07 -10.49 -14.50
C ILE A 217 -9.18 -11.54 -14.46
N ILE A 218 -8.87 -12.77 -14.06
CA ILE A 218 -9.87 -13.84 -13.95
C ILE A 218 -10.95 -13.50 -12.91
N SER A 219 -10.57 -12.94 -11.74
CA SER A 219 -11.53 -12.49 -10.72
C SER A 219 -12.46 -11.41 -11.26
N SER A 220 -11.91 -10.45 -12.03
CA SER A 220 -12.69 -9.37 -12.63
C SER A 220 -13.73 -9.89 -13.63
N TRP A 221 -13.40 -10.93 -14.40
CA TRP A 221 -14.35 -11.62 -15.28
C TRP A 221 -15.46 -12.33 -14.49
N ILE A 222 -15.12 -12.98 -13.37
CA ILE A 222 -16.10 -13.63 -12.49
C ILE A 222 -17.06 -12.59 -11.89
N ASP A 223 -16.51 -11.46 -11.44
CA ASP A 223 -17.25 -10.35 -10.82
C ASP A 223 -17.96 -9.44 -11.84
N ARG A 224 -17.82 -9.71 -13.14
CA ARG A 224 -18.33 -8.89 -14.26
C ARG A 224 -17.89 -7.42 -14.19
N LYS A 225 -16.67 -7.17 -13.71
CA LYS A 225 -16.02 -5.86 -13.76
C LYS A 225 -15.05 -5.89 -14.93
N ASP A 226 -15.45 -5.40 -16.09
CA ASP A 226 -14.59 -5.37 -17.27
C ASP A 226 -13.38 -4.44 -17.01
N ILE A 227 -12.19 -5.02 -16.91
CA ILE A 227 -10.93 -4.27 -16.98
C ILE A 227 -10.54 -4.25 -18.46
N GLY A 228 -10.76 -3.12 -19.13
CA GLY A 228 -10.39 -2.95 -20.54
C GLY A 228 -8.89 -3.21 -20.72
N GLN A 229 -8.55 -4.29 -21.42
CA GLN A 229 -7.18 -4.54 -21.87
C GLN A 229 -6.82 -3.50 -22.94
N THR A 230 -5.90 -2.59 -22.65
CA THR A 230 -5.13 -1.91 -23.69
C THR A 230 -3.86 -2.69 -23.94
N ASP A 231 -3.92 -3.59 -24.91
CA ASP A 231 -2.73 -4.15 -25.55
C ASP A 231 -2.10 -3.05 -26.43
N ASN A 232 -0.88 -2.60 -26.09
CA ASN A 232 0.21 -2.17 -27.01
C ASN A 232 1.48 -1.76 -26.25
#